data_AF-A0A3N5RIX3-F1
#
_entry.id   AF-A0A3N5RIX3-F1
#
_cell.length_a   1.000
_cell.length_b   1.000
_cell.length_c   1.000
_cell.angle_alpha   90.00
_cell.angle_beta   90.00
_cell.angle_gamma   90.00
#
_symmetry.space_group_name_H-M   'P 1'
#
loop_
_entity.id
_entity.type
_entity.pdbx_description
1 polymer ?
#
loop_
_entity_poly.entity_id
_entity_poly.type
_entity_poly.pdbx_seq_one_letter_code
_entity_poly.pdbx_strand_id
1 'polypeptide(L)'
;MIKYSNQYYFHVIILILHFPTYSISSYPNRNLSWVLVLCVTGLIGFGAVHSTYGHAFVTNSVPSQSQSISMSPKQIDVYFSEPVDLRYSSLKVLDSNGKQVDLGKVNYKGSDESSMEVSVPVLKDGTYTVSTSVLSQIDGHVTDNAFVFAVGQAVLPTNVTSTGPSSTLYLPEALARFPTLLAQVMIVGAAFANLWVWGPLSNISALTGSISEIKKNVSKNLAIYYVIASIILISSNFAILYFQAISINASIIDVLGTKFGTVLVERSVISFIIFGLSLYEYRQFRKNEFHMFSRLESFGILIIGITLLATTSLIGHGASSQQVAPIIMDFVHNLTASIWIGGTFYLAFVLVPKLKESKMDYHYKISTLSIL
;
A
#
# COMPACT_ATOMS: atom_id res chain seq x y z
N MET A 1 13.51 34.36 -8.89
CA MET A 1 13.96 34.20 -10.29
C MET A 1 15.36 33.60 -10.28
N ILE A 2 15.47 32.28 -10.16
CA ILE A 2 16.72 31.52 -10.32
C ILE A 2 16.35 30.29 -11.13
N LYS A 3 16.78 30.28 -12.40
CA LYS A 3 16.66 29.15 -13.34
C LYS A 3 17.63 28.06 -12.88
N TYR A 4 17.14 26.86 -12.58
CA TYR A 4 17.97 25.67 -12.71
C TYR A 4 17.69 25.01 -14.06
N SER A 5 18.75 25.05 -14.86
CA SER A 5 18.91 24.54 -16.20
C SER A 5 18.72 23.03 -16.24
N ASN A 6 17.75 22.59 -17.03
CA ASN A 6 17.53 21.20 -17.40
C ASN A 6 18.49 20.85 -18.56
N GLN A 7 19.75 20.58 -18.24
CA GLN A 7 20.74 20.01 -19.17
C GLN A 7 21.56 19.00 -18.39
N TYR A 8 21.91 17.88 -19.04
CA TYR A 8 22.61 16.69 -18.54
C TYR A 8 21.75 15.55 -17.99
N TYR A 9 20.88 14.95 -18.82
CA TYR A 9 20.67 13.48 -18.86
C TYR A 9 20.23 13.07 -20.27
N PHE A 10 21.06 13.37 -21.26
CA PHE A 10 20.87 12.94 -22.65
C PHE A 10 22.15 12.25 -23.15
N HIS A 11 22.69 11.28 -22.40
CA HIS A 11 23.76 10.38 -22.84
C HIS A 11 23.86 9.12 -21.96
N VAL A 12 22.85 8.26 -22.01
CA VAL A 12 23.04 6.79 -21.79
C VAL A 12 22.16 5.95 -22.74
N ILE A 13 21.49 6.58 -23.72
CA ILE A 13 20.80 5.88 -24.80
C ILE A 13 21.72 5.99 -26.02
N ILE A 14 22.51 4.94 -26.24
CA ILE A 14 23.26 4.53 -27.46
C ILE A 14 24.49 3.75 -26.95
N LEU A 15 24.28 2.53 -26.43
CA LEU A 15 25.31 1.49 -26.38
C LEU A 15 24.75 0.11 -25.98
N ILE A 16 23.58 -0.27 -26.51
CA ILE A 16 23.13 -1.68 -26.50
C ILE A 16 22.43 -1.98 -27.83
N LEU A 17 23.13 -1.77 -28.95
CA LEU A 17 22.74 -2.30 -30.26
C LEU A 17 24.02 -2.66 -31.01
N HIS A 18 24.68 -3.74 -30.60
CA HIS A 18 25.53 -4.60 -31.44
C HIS A 18 25.99 -5.79 -30.59
N PHE A 19 25.12 -6.78 -30.43
CA PHE A 19 25.57 -8.13 -30.07
C PHE A 19 25.77 -8.91 -31.37
N PRO A 20 26.95 -9.48 -31.60
CA PRO A 20 27.20 -10.29 -32.79
C PRO A 20 26.28 -11.51 -32.75
N THR A 21 25.61 -11.79 -33.86
CA THR A 21 24.83 -13.01 -34.08
C THR A 21 25.79 -14.20 -34.14
N TYR A 22 26.17 -14.73 -32.98
CA TYR A 22 26.68 -16.08 -32.89
C TYR A 22 25.50 -17.02 -32.86
N SER A 23 25.45 -17.91 -33.85
CA SER A 23 24.48 -18.99 -33.96
C SER A 23 24.63 -19.93 -32.77
N ILE A 24 23.81 -19.74 -31.74
CA ILE A 24 23.64 -20.73 -30.68
C ILE A 24 22.43 -21.56 -31.07
N SER A 25 22.73 -22.72 -31.65
CA SER A 25 21.78 -23.80 -31.81
C SER A 25 21.28 -24.25 -30.43
N SER A 26 19.95 -24.38 -30.32
CA SER A 26 19.22 -25.20 -29.35
C SER A 26 19.38 -24.87 -27.85
N TYR A 27 18.50 -24.03 -27.30
CA TYR A 27 17.73 -24.27 -26.05
C TYR A 27 16.50 -23.33 -25.98
N PRO A 28 15.34 -23.77 -25.42
CA PRO A 28 14.10 -23.00 -25.41
C PRO A 28 13.93 -22.29 -24.06
N ASN A 29 13.92 -20.94 -24.03
CA ASN A 29 13.09 -20.16 -23.09
C ASN A 29 13.30 -18.66 -23.30
N ARG A 30 12.55 -18.06 -24.25
CA ARG A 30 12.43 -16.60 -24.39
C ARG A 30 12.01 -15.91 -23.07
N ASN A 31 11.35 -16.63 -22.17
CA ASN A 31 10.85 -16.11 -20.89
C ASN A 31 11.96 -15.82 -19.87
N LEU A 32 13.07 -16.56 -19.88
CA LEU A 32 14.17 -16.38 -18.91
C LEU A 32 14.95 -15.09 -19.16
N SER A 33 15.10 -14.71 -20.43
CA SER A 33 15.72 -13.44 -20.83
C SER A 33 14.90 -12.23 -20.37
N TRP A 34 13.56 -12.31 -20.40
CA TRP A 34 12.70 -11.23 -19.89
C TRP A 34 12.74 -11.11 -18.36
N VAL A 35 12.82 -12.24 -17.64
CA VAL A 35 12.97 -12.24 -16.17
C VAL A 35 14.29 -11.61 -15.76
N LEU A 36 15.40 -11.96 -16.43
CA LEU A 36 16.71 -11.35 -16.16
C LEU A 36 16.74 -9.86 -16.51
N VAL A 37 16.13 -9.45 -17.62
CA VAL A 37 16.01 -8.03 -17.98
C VAL A 37 15.19 -7.28 -16.94
N LEU A 38 14.06 -7.83 -16.47
CA LEU A 38 13.23 -7.25 -15.41
C LEU A 38 13.99 -7.13 -14.08
N CYS A 39 14.73 -8.16 -13.67
CA CYS A 39 15.56 -8.13 -12.46
C CYS A 39 16.67 -7.08 -12.55
N VAL A 40 17.34 -6.95 -13.71
CA VAL A 40 18.42 -5.98 -13.92
C VAL A 40 17.87 -4.55 -13.99
N THR A 41 16.72 -4.32 -14.64
CA THR A 41 16.05 -3.01 -14.60
C THR A 41 15.53 -2.65 -13.20
N GLY A 42 15.09 -3.63 -12.42
CA GLY A 42 14.68 -3.43 -11.03
C GLY A 42 15.83 -3.02 -10.11
N LEU A 43 17.05 -3.54 -10.33
CA LEU A 43 18.23 -3.18 -9.55
C LEU A 43 18.78 -1.77 -9.87
N ILE A 44 18.63 -1.29 -11.11
CA ILE A 44 19.20 -0.01 -11.56
C ILE A 44 18.29 1.19 -11.19
N GLY A 45 17.00 0.96 -10.88
CA GLY A 45 16.04 2.01 -10.52
C GLY A 45 16.16 2.64 -9.12
N PHE A 46 17.06 2.15 -8.25
CA PHE A 46 17.16 2.56 -6.84
C PHE A 46 17.83 3.91 -6.57
N GLY A 47 18.15 4.71 -7.60
CA GLY A 47 19.00 5.90 -7.48
C GLY A 47 18.40 7.15 -6.83
N ALA A 48 17.12 7.19 -6.49
CA ALA A 48 16.50 8.38 -5.90
C ALA A 48 15.31 8.03 -5.00
N VAL A 49 15.59 7.44 -3.83
CA VAL A 49 14.57 7.30 -2.77
C VAL A 49 14.33 8.68 -2.17
N HIS A 50 13.36 9.40 -2.74
CA HIS A 50 12.84 10.62 -2.12
C HIS A 50 12.15 10.21 -0.82
N SER A 51 12.35 10.96 0.26
CA SER A 51 11.61 10.74 1.50
C SER A 51 10.12 10.93 1.22
N THR A 52 9.38 9.84 1.14
CA THR A 52 7.92 9.85 1.08
C THR A 52 7.41 9.91 2.51
N TYR A 53 6.71 10.98 2.84
CA TYR A 53 5.96 11.04 4.09
C TYR A 53 4.75 10.13 3.97
N GLY A 54 4.45 9.45 5.07
CA GLY A 54 3.35 8.51 5.16
C GLY A 54 2.20 8.99 6.03
N HIS A 55 2.13 10.32 6.19
CA HIS A 55 1.20 11.08 7.01
C HIS A 55 1.15 12.54 6.49
N ALA A 56 0.04 13.23 6.77
CA ALA A 56 -0.11 14.65 6.52
C ALA A 56 0.62 15.50 7.58
N PHE A 57 1.89 15.80 7.35
CA PHE A 57 2.70 16.66 8.21
C PHE A 57 2.67 18.11 7.77
N VAL A 58 2.77 19.03 8.73
CA VAL A 58 2.96 20.45 8.42
C VAL A 58 4.32 20.66 7.77
N THR A 59 4.32 21.15 6.53
CA THR A 59 5.54 21.45 5.76
C THR A 59 5.89 22.93 5.82
N ASN A 60 4.88 23.80 5.94
CA ASN A 60 5.06 25.25 5.99
C ASN A 60 3.86 25.95 6.64
N SER A 61 4.05 27.19 7.07
CA SER A 61 2.97 28.05 7.59
C SER A 61 3.23 29.54 7.35
N VAL A 62 2.15 30.32 7.32
CA VAL A 62 2.16 31.79 7.28
C VAL A 62 1.19 32.29 8.36
N PRO A 63 1.67 32.95 9.43
CA PRO A 63 3.07 33.18 9.81
C PRO A 63 3.85 31.88 10.03
N SER A 64 5.15 31.92 9.76
CA SER A 64 6.01 30.76 9.90
C SER A 64 6.22 30.40 11.37
N GLN A 65 6.51 29.12 11.61
CA GLN A 65 6.87 28.63 12.94
C GLN A 65 8.00 29.47 13.55
N SER A 66 7.78 29.89 14.81
CA SER A 66 8.69 30.73 15.57
C SER A 66 9.01 32.08 14.91
N GLN A 67 8.13 32.59 14.05
CA GLN A 67 8.24 33.92 13.47
C GLN A 67 7.66 34.99 14.42
N SER A 68 8.37 36.12 14.56
CA SER A 68 7.82 37.36 15.12
C SER A 68 7.43 38.31 13.99
N ILE A 69 6.18 38.73 13.95
CA ILE A 69 5.64 39.67 12.95
C ILE A 69 5.20 40.98 13.61
N SER A 70 5.45 42.10 12.93
CA SER A 70 5.19 43.44 13.48
C SER A 70 3.72 43.85 13.49
N MET A 71 2.87 43.20 12.68
CA MET A 71 1.45 43.51 12.56
C MET A 71 0.62 42.22 12.59
N SER A 72 -0.61 42.32 13.10
CA SER A 72 -1.56 41.22 13.06
C SER A 72 -1.78 40.72 11.63
N PRO A 73 -1.72 39.41 11.37
CA PRO A 73 -2.13 38.84 10.11
C PRO A 73 -3.67 38.91 10.01
N LYS A 74 -4.20 38.78 8.79
CA LYS A 74 -5.66 38.65 8.57
C LYS A 74 -6.14 37.20 8.68
N GLN A 75 -5.24 36.25 8.44
CA GLN A 75 -5.49 34.82 8.46
C GLN A 75 -4.20 34.08 8.76
N ILE A 76 -4.33 32.82 9.17
CA ILE A 76 -3.24 31.88 9.34
C ILE A 76 -3.38 30.81 8.26
N ASP A 77 -2.31 30.58 7.51
CA ASP A 77 -2.23 29.54 6.49
C ASP A 77 -1.29 28.42 6.97
N VAL A 78 -1.68 27.17 6.76
CA VAL A 78 -0.87 25.98 7.06
C VAL A 78 -0.86 25.05 5.85
N TYR A 79 0.32 24.58 5.46
CA TYR A 79 0.54 23.68 4.33
C TYR A 79 0.99 22.32 4.83
N PHE A 80 0.53 21.27 4.16
CA PHE A 80 0.73 19.88 4.53
C PHE A 80 1.51 19.13 3.44
N SER A 81 2.13 18.02 3.80
CA SER A 81 2.79 17.10 2.87
C SER A 81 1.79 16.31 2.01
N GLU A 82 0.53 16.25 2.42
CA GLU A 82 -0.53 15.46 1.80
C GLU A 82 -1.85 16.23 1.77
N PRO A 83 -2.78 15.91 0.85
CA PRO A 83 -4.15 16.40 0.91
C PRO A 83 -4.86 15.97 2.20
N VAL A 84 -5.61 16.89 2.81
CA VAL A 84 -6.33 16.66 4.09
C VAL A 84 -7.83 16.75 3.92
N ASP A 85 -8.61 15.93 4.63
CA ASP A 85 -10.08 16.00 4.59
C ASP A 85 -10.60 17.06 5.58
N LEU A 86 -11.12 18.19 5.09
CA LEU A 86 -11.59 19.29 5.94
C LEU A 86 -12.68 18.88 6.94
N ARG A 87 -13.50 17.86 6.63
CA ARG A 87 -14.61 17.45 7.50
C ARG A 87 -14.14 16.87 8.83
N TYR A 88 -12.95 16.27 8.82
CA TYR A 88 -12.33 15.61 9.97
C TYR A 88 -10.97 16.24 10.31
N SER A 89 -10.75 17.49 9.88
CA SER A 89 -9.54 18.26 10.16
C SER A 89 -9.89 19.54 10.92
N SER A 90 -8.96 20.02 11.75
CA SER A 90 -9.11 21.25 12.51
C SER A 90 -7.83 22.08 12.47
N LEU A 91 -8.01 23.40 12.47
CA LEU A 91 -6.98 24.42 12.57
C LEU A 91 -7.47 25.46 13.57
N LYS A 92 -6.76 25.61 14.70
CA LYS A 92 -7.12 26.51 15.80
C LYS A 92 -5.98 27.46 16.09
N VAL A 93 -6.30 28.70 16.41
CA VAL A 93 -5.35 29.72 16.88
C VAL A 93 -5.68 30.05 18.32
N LEU A 94 -4.72 29.83 19.22
CA LEU A 94 -4.86 30.02 20.65
C LEU A 94 -3.99 31.18 21.12
N ASP A 95 -4.47 31.98 22.08
CA ASP A 95 -3.65 32.98 22.77
C ASP A 95 -2.80 32.34 23.89
N SER A 96 -2.02 33.17 24.59
CA SER A 96 -1.15 32.74 25.69
C SER A 96 -1.89 32.13 26.89
N ASN A 97 -3.21 32.33 26.99
CA ASN A 97 -4.06 31.74 28.03
C ASN A 97 -4.72 30.42 27.56
N GLY A 98 -4.40 29.96 26.35
CA GLY A 98 -5.02 28.79 25.73
C GLY A 98 -6.43 29.06 25.18
N LYS A 99 -6.86 30.32 25.11
CA LYS A 99 -8.18 30.67 24.57
C LYS A 99 -8.12 30.72 23.05
N GLN A 100 -9.07 30.08 22.38
CA GLN A 100 -9.23 30.17 20.93
C GLN A 100 -9.60 31.61 20.51
N VAL A 101 -8.86 32.17 19.56
CA VAL A 101 -8.98 33.56 19.08
C VAL A 101 -9.27 33.67 17.58
N ASP A 102 -9.31 32.55 16.84
CA ASP A 102 -9.72 32.54 15.43
C ASP A 102 -11.24 32.73 15.26
N LEU A 103 -11.65 32.96 14.01
CA LEU A 103 -13.05 33.18 13.62
C LEU A 103 -13.80 31.87 13.27
N GLY A 104 -13.23 30.70 13.59
CA GLY A 104 -13.88 29.39 13.54
C GLY A 104 -14.10 28.75 12.16
N LYS A 105 -14.09 29.52 11.07
CA LYS A 105 -14.29 28.98 9.72
C LYS A 105 -12.95 28.58 9.07
N VAL A 106 -12.63 27.29 9.10
CA VAL A 106 -11.49 26.70 8.40
C VAL A 106 -11.89 26.36 6.96
N ASN A 107 -11.08 26.75 5.98
CA ASN A 107 -11.27 26.38 4.57
C ASN A 107 -9.95 25.90 3.97
N TYR A 108 -10.00 25.31 2.79
CA TYR A 108 -8.79 25.15 1.97
C TYR A 108 -8.30 26.52 1.51
N LYS A 109 -6.99 26.67 1.35
CA LYS A 109 -6.46 27.89 0.73
C LYS A 109 -6.71 27.83 -0.78
N GLY A 110 -7.76 28.52 -1.23
CA GLY A 110 -8.22 28.43 -2.61
C GLY A 110 -8.73 27.03 -2.94
N SER A 111 -8.09 26.35 -3.90
CA SER A 111 -8.44 24.99 -4.33
C SER A 111 -7.40 23.93 -3.93
N ASP A 112 -6.42 24.28 -3.09
CA ASP A 112 -5.34 23.38 -2.71
C ASP A 112 -5.73 22.57 -1.45
N GLU A 113 -6.07 21.29 -1.67
CA GLU A 113 -6.45 20.35 -0.61
C GLU A 113 -5.31 20.02 0.36
N SER A 114 -4.06 20.37 0.03
CA SER A 114 -2.88 20.23 0.91
C SER A 114 -2.61 21.48 1.73
N SER A 115 -3.60 22.37 1.89
CA SER A 115 -3.46 23.60 2.64
C SER A 115 -4.75 24.01 3.35
N MET A 116 -4.66 24.52 4.57
CA MET A 116 -5.79 25.06 5.31
C MET A 116 -5.54 26.51 5.70
N GLU A 117 -6.61 27.30 5.74
CA GLU A 117 -6.60 28.68 6.22
C GLU A 117 -7.70 28.90 7.27
N VAL A 118 -7.41 29.75 8.25
CA VAL A 118 -8.41 30.26 9.20
C VAL A 118 -8.23 31.76 9.40
N SER A 119 -9.33 32.50 9.32
CA SER A 119 -9.32 33.95 9.56
C SER A 119 -9.18 34.27 11.05
N VAL A 120 -8.47 35.36 11.34
CA VAL A 120 -8.31 35.88 12.71
C VAL A 120 -8.78 37.34 12.78
N PRO A 121 -9.30 37.79 13.92
CA PRO A 121 -9.51 39.22 14.16
C PRO A 121 -8.16 39.93 14.27
N VAL A 122 -8.18 41.25 14.49
CA VAL A 122 -6.95 41.98 14.81
C VAL A 122 -6.38 41.45 16.13
N LEU A 123 -5.27 40.73 16.03
CA LEU A 123 -4.52 40.18 17.15
C LEU A 123 -3.78 41.30 17.88
N LYS A 124 -3.77 41.21 19.21
CA LYS A 124 -2.98 42.11 20.06
C LYS A 124 -1.53 41.64 20.10
N ASP A 125 -0.65 42.48 20.61
CA ASP A 125 0.72 42.09 20.91
C ASP A 125 0.73 40.88 21.86
N GLY A 126 1.42 39.81 21.47
CA GLY A 126 1.41 38.56 22.22
C GLY A 126 1.94 37.36 21.43
N THR A 127 2.04 36.23 22.13
CA THR A 127 2.40 34.93 21.54
C THR A 127 1.14 34.11 21.30
N TYR A 128 1.07 33.47 20.14
CA TYR A 128 -0.05 32.67 19.69
C TYR A 128 0.41 31.27 19.33
N THR A 129 -0.43 30.27 19.62
CA THR A 129 -0.21 28.87 19.27
C THR A 129 -1.17 28.49 18.16
N VAL A 130 -0.64 27.99 17.05
CA VAL A 130 -1.41 27.34 16.01
C VAL A 130 -1.42 25.84 16.29
N SER A 131 -2.59 25.25 16.40
CA SER A 131 -2.79 23.82 16.63
C SER A 131 -3.59 23.23 15.48
N THR A 132 -3.09 22.13 14.92
CA THR A 132 -3.73 21.38 13.84
C THR A 132 -3.93 19.93 14.24
N SER A 133 -5.07 19.36 13.85
CA SER A 133 -5.32 17.92 13.86
C SER A 133 -5.95 17.58 12.52
N VAL A 134 -5.26 16.79 11.68
CA VAL A 134 -5.62 16.63 10.27
C VAL A 134 -5.73 15.16 9.87
N LEU A 135 -6.79 14.83 9.11
CA LEU A 135 -6.98 13.52 8.49
C LEU A 135 -6.36 13.53 7.08
N SER A 136 -5.36 12.68 6.81
CA SER A 136 -4.86 12.46 5.46
C SER A 136 -5.94 11.81 4.58
N GLN A 137 -6.14 12.35 3.38
CA GLN A 137 -7.02 11.74 2.38
C GLN A 137 -6.38 10.52 1.70
N ILE A 138 -5.05 10.35 1.82
CA ILE A 138 -4.28 9.31 1.14
C ILE A 138 -4.19 8.08 2.04
N ASP A 139 -3.54 8.22 3.20
CA ASP A 139 -3.24 7.09 4.07
C ASP A 139 -4.28 6.88 5.18
N GLY A 140 -5.21 7.82 5.37
CA GLY A 140 -6.28 7.75 6.37
C GLY A 140 -5.85 8.07 7.80
N HIS A 141 -4.61 8.42 8.11
CA HIS A 141 -4.20 8.70 9.49
C HIS A 141 -4.51 10.13 9.91
N VAL A 142 -4.78 10.29 11.19
CA VAL A 142 -4.87 11.60 11.85
C VAL A 142 -3.50 11.99 12.38
N THR A 143 -3.05 13.20 12.07
CA THR A 143 -1.79 13.77 12.56
C THR A 143 -2.04 15.07 13.30
N ASP A 144 -1.47 15.18 14.50
CA ASP A 144 -1.50 16.40 15.30
C ASP A 144 -0.19 17.18 15.16
N ASN A 145 -0.29 18.51 15.15
CA ASN A 145 0.86 19.40 15.22
C ASN A 145 0.52 20.69 15.96
N ALA A 146 1.52 21.30 16.59
CA ALA A 146 1.39 22.60 17.22
C ALA A 146 2.67 23.42 17.06
N PHE A 147 2.54 24.70 16.72
CA PHE A 147 3.65 25.64 16.63
C PHE A 147 3.23 27.03 17.09
N VAL A 148 4.20 27.89 17.39
CA VAL A 148 3.95 29.23 17.91
C VAL A 148 4.43 30.31 16.95
N PHE A 149 3.81 31.50 17.01
CA PHE A 149 4.28 32.74 16.40
C PHE A 149 3.99 33.92 17.34
N ALA A 150 4.67 35.04 17.14
CA ALA A 150 4.51 36.25 17.94
C ALA A 150 4.05 37.44 17.10
N VAL A 151 3.18 38.27 17.67
CA VAL A 151 2.70 39.53 17.08
C VAL A 151 3.21 40.69 17.94
N GLY A 152 3.68 41.75 17.27
CA GLY A 152 4.16 42.98 17.92
C GLY A 152 5.51 42.79 18.59
N GLN A 153 5.65 43.27 19.82
CA GLN A 153 6.92 43.20 20.58
C GLN A 153 7.10 41.93 21.43
N ALA A 154 6.22 40.93 21.26
CA ALA A 154 6.30 39.69 22.03
C ALA A 154 7.56 38.89 21.68
N VAL A 155 8.28 38.46 22.72
CA VAL A 155 9.46 37.59 22.60
C VAL A 155 9.00 36.14 22.72
N LEU A 156 9.35 35.34 21.71
CA LEU A 156 9.11 33.91 21.77
C LEU A 156 9.98 33.27 22.85
N PRO A 157 9.46 32.32 23.65
CA PRO A 157 10.27 31.63 24.64
C PRO A 157 11.48 30.95 23.98
N THR A 158 12.67 31.10 24.56
CA THR A 158 13.91 30.51 24.02
C THR A 158 13.92 28.97 24.09
N ASN A 159 12.99 28.38 24.85
CA ASN A 159 12.82 26.94 25.06
C ASN A 159 11.49 26.40 24.52
N VAL A 160 10.97 26.91 23.40
CA VAL A 160 9.87 26.22 22.72
C VAL A 160 10.43 24.98 22.04
N THR A 161 10.51 23.88 22.81
CA THR A 161 10.73 22.55 22.25
C THR A 161 9.50 22.25 21.40
N SER A 162 9.62 22.48 20.10
CA SER A 162 8.68 21.92 19.14
C SER A 162 8.67 20.41 19.36
N THR A 163 7.53 19.86 19.76
CA THR A 163 7.26 18.46 19.45
C THR A 163 7.33 18.36 17.94
N GLY A 164 8.47 17.92 17.40
CA GLY A 164 8.59 17.58 15.98
C GLY A 164 7.50 16.57 15.62
N PRO A 165 7.27 16.29 14.32
CA PRO A 165 6.19 15.42 13.87
C PRO A 165 6.22 14.11 14.66
N SER A 166 5.34 13.98 15.66
CA SER A 166 5.25 12.81 16.51
C SER A 166 4.23 11.91 15.84
N SER A 167 4.69 11.11 14.87
CA SER A 167 3.94 9.95 14.43
C SER A 167 3.92 8.95 15.59
N THR A 168 2.98 9.11 16.51
CA THR A 168 2.69 8.05 17.47
C THR A 168 2.16 6.89 16.65
N LEU A 169 2.96 5.82 16.51
CA LEU A 169 2.52 4.59 15.88
C LEU A 169 1.24 4.14 16.60
N TYR A 170 0.09 4.31 15.95
CA TYR A 170 -1.17 3.83 16.50
C TYR A 170 -1.22 2.32 16.30
N LEU A 171 -0.65 1.61 17.27
CA LEU A 171 -0.45 0.16 17.24
C LEU A 171 -1.70 -0.64 16.85
N PRO A 172 -2.93 -0.28 17.30
CA PRO A 172 -4.14 -0.99 16.88
C PRO A 172 -4.37 -0.97 15.36
N GLU A 173 -4.07 0.15 14.69
CA GLU A 173 -4.25 0.28 13.25
C GLU A 173 -3.19 -0.50 12.47
N ALA A 174 -1.92 -0.47 12.90
CA ALA A 174 -0.88 -1.29 12.31
C ALA A 174 -1.23 -2.80 12.40
N LEU A 175 -1.74 -3.23 13.56
CA LEU A 175 -2.22 -4.60 13.77
C LEU A 175 -3.46 -4.92 12.92
N ALA A 176 -4.32 -3.94 12.64
CA ALA A 176 -5.47 -4.12 11.77
C ALA A 176 -5.09 -4.25 10.30
N ARG A 177 -4.02 -3.57 9.84
CA ARG A 177 -3.54 -3.59 8.45
C ARG A 177 -2.70 -4.83 8.11
N PHE A 178 -1.94 -5.36 9.07
CA PHE A 178 -1.04 -6.50 8.83
C PHE A 178 -1.74 -7.74 8.21
N PRO A 179 -2.91 -8.20 8.70
CA PRO A 179 -3.57 -9.37 8.14
C PRO A 179 -4.07 -9.15 6.69
N THR A 180 -4.41 -7.91 6.32
CA THR A 180 -4.74 -7.55 4.91
C THR A 180 -3.54 -7.81 4.01
N LEU A 181 -2.36 -7.31 4.38
CA LEU A 181 -1.13 -7.50 3.60
C LEU A 181 -0.79 -8.99 3.47
N LEU A 182 -0.87 -9.73 4.58
CA LEU A 182 -0.63 -11.17 4.60
C LEU A 182 -1.60 -11.91 3.66
N ALA A 183 -2.90 -11.62 3.75
CA ALA A 183 -3.90 -12.30 2.93
C ALA A 183 -3.76 -11.99 1.44
N GLN A 184 -3.43 -10.74 1.06
CA GLN A 184 -3.17 -10.37 -0.32
C GLN A 184 -1.95 -11.12 -0.89
N VAL A 185 -0.85 -11.14 -0.14
CA VAL A 185 0.37 -11.91 -0.48
C VAL A 185 0.05 -13.39 -0.67
N MET A 186 -0.71 -13.99 0.24
CA MET A 186 -1.16 -15.38 0.16
C MET A 186 -1.96 -15.65 -1.11
N ILE A 187 -2.97 -14.82 -1.43
CA ILE A 187 -3.86 -15.01 -2.58
C ILE A 187 -3.06 -14.91 -3.89
N VAL A 188 -2.29 -13.84 -4.09
CA VAL A 188 -1.56 -13.59 -5.33
C VAL A 188 -0.43 -14.60 -5.52
N GLY A 189 0.33 -14.87 -4.46
CA GLY A 189 1.43 -15.82 -4.52
C GLY A 189 0.97 -17.25 -4.78
N ALA A 190 -0.12 -17.69 -4.17
CA ALA A 190 -0.68 -19.02 -4.43
C ALA A 190 -1.23 -19.15 -5.86
N ALA A 191 -1.89 -18.11 -6.39
CA ALA A 191 -2.39 -18.11 -7.75
C ALA A 191 -1.26 -18.18 -8.78
N PHE A 192 -0.22 -17.37 -8.58
CA PHE A 192 0.98 -17.39 -9.41
C PHE A 192 1.72 -18.73 -9.32
N ALA A 193 2.01 -19.22 -8.11
CA ALA A 193 2.73 -20.46 -7.90
C ALA A 193 1.98 -21.67 -8.46
N ASN A 194 0.66 -21.73 -8.31
CA ASN A 194 -0.16 -22.79 -8.91
C ASN A 194 -0.04 -22.80 -10.44
N LEU A 195 -0.08 -21.64 -11.10
CA LEU A 195 0.11 -21.55 -12.55
C LEU A 195 1.52 -21.97 -12.97
N TRP A 196 2.54 -21.54 -12.22
CA TRP A 196 3.93 -21.76 -12.54
C TRP A 196 4.36 -23.22 -12.36
N VAL A 197 4.04 -23.82 -11.21
CA VAL A 197 4.50 -25.15 -10.81
C VAL A 197 4.00 -26.25 -11.75
N TRP A 198 2.71 -26.21 -12.14
CA TRP A 198 2.13 -27.29 -12.92
C TRP A 198 2.56 -27.29 -14.39
N GLY A 199 3.08 -26.19 -14.93
CA GLY A 199 3.58 -26.12 -16.30
C GLY A 199 4.71 -27.13 -16.55
N PRO A 200 5.88 -26.97 -15.91
CA PRO A 200 7.02 -27.87 -16.05
C PRO A 200 6.71 -29.31 -15.64
N LEU A 201 5.99 -29.50 -14.53
CA LEU A 201 5.65 -30.83 -13.99
C LEU A 201 4.79 -31.64 -14.96
N SER A 202 3.84 -31.01 -15.64
CA SER A 202 2.94 -31.70 -16.58
C SER A 202 3.63 -32.19 -17.86
N ASN A 203 4.82 -31.70 -18.18
CA ASN A 203 5.57 -32.11 -19.39
C ASN A 203 6.37 -33.41 -19.19
N ILE A 204 6.49 -33.92 -17.97
CA ILE A 204 7.26 -35.12 -17.67
C ILE A 204 6.34 -36.35 -17.76
N SER A 205 6.39 -37.05 -18.91
CA SER A 205 5.53 -38.19 -19.21
C SER A 205 5.58 -39.31 -18.15
N ALA A 206 6.75 -39.53 -17.55
CA ALA A 206 6.97 -40.52 -16.50
C ALA A 206 6.18 -40.24 -15.21
N LEU A 207 5.81 -38.98 -14.96
CA LEU A 207 5.16 -38.55 -13.72
C LEU A 207 3.65 -38.30 -13.88
N THR A 208 3.12 -38.30 -15.11
CA THR A 208 1.77 -37.82 -15.45
C THR A 208 0.66 -38.44 -14.59
N GLY A 209 0.69 -39.77 -14.38
CA GLY A 209 -0.31 -40.48 -13.58
C GLY A 209 -0.31 -40.05 -12.11
N SER A 210 0.85 -40.10 -11.46
CA SER A 210 1.00 -39.69 -10.04
C SER A 210 0.80 -38.19 -9.84
N ILE A 211 1.20 -37.36 -10.81
CA ILE A 211 0.99 -35.90 -10.79
C ILE A 211 -0.50 -35.56 -10.81
N SER A 212 -1.32 -36.28 -11.56
CA SER A 212 -2.76 -36.02 -11.64
C SER A 212 -3.46 -36.18 -10.27
N GLU A 213 -3.08 -37.20 -9.50
CA GLU A 213 -3.61 -37.46 -8.16
C GLU A 213 -3.14 -36.39 -7.15
N ILE A 214 -1.86 -36.02 -7.20
CA ILE A 214 -1.32 -34.94 -6.37
C ILE A 214 -2.01 -33.61 -6.70
N LYS A 215 -2.13 -33.29 -7.99
CA LYS A 215 -2.77 -32.05 -8.46
C LYS A 215 -4.22 -31.94 -7.98
N LYS A 216 -4.97 -33.03 -7.99
CA LYS A 216 -6.32 -33.10 -7.42
C LYS A 216 -6.33 -32.75 -5.93
N ASN A 217 -5.48 -33.40 -5.14
CA ASN A 217 -5.40 -33.16 -3.69
C ASN A 217 -4.92 -31.74 -3.36
N VAL A 218 -3.96 -31.22 -4.12
CA VAL A 218 -3.48 -29.84 -4.03
C VAL A 218 -4.60 -28.86 -4.36
N SER A 219 -5.38 -29.11 -5.41
CA SER A 219 -6.49 -28.24 -5.83
C SER A 219 -7.54 -28.09 -4.72
N LYS A 220 -7.90 -29.19 -4.06
CA LYS A 220 -8.82 -29.16 -2.91
C LYS A 220 -8.27 -28.33 -1.74
N ASN A 221 -7.01 -28.52 -1.38
CA ASN A 221 -6.36 -27.76 -0.32
C ASN A 221 -6.20 -26.27 -0.69
N LEU A 222 -5.97 -25.97 -1.95
CA LEU A 222 -5.86 -24.61 -2.47
C LEU A 222 -7.19 -23.86 -2.34
N ALA A 223 -8.33 -24.51 -2.56
CA ALA A 223 -9.64 -23.89 -2.32
C ALA A 223 -9.83 -23.50 -0.84
N ILE A 224 -9.47 -24.38 0.10
CA ILE A 224 -9.52 -24.09 1.54
C ILE A 224 -8.57 -22.93 1.88
N TYR A 225 -7.37 -22.94 1.31
CA TYR A 225 -6.38 -21.87 1.49
C TYR A 225 -6.93 -20.51 1.07
N TYR A 226 -7.59 -20.40 -0.09
CA TYR A 226 -8.22 -19.16 -0.54
C TYR A 226 -9.40 -18.73 0.34
N VAL A 227 -10.20 -19.67 0.85
CA VAL A 227 -11.29 -19.35 1.79
C VAL A 227 -10.71 -18.73 3.06
N ILE A 228 -9.66 -19.33 3.63
CA ILE A 228 -9.00 -18.82 4.85
C ILE A 228 -8.41 -17.43 4.58
N ALA A 229 -7.64 -17.26 3.50
CA ALA A 229 -7.05 -15.97 3.16
C ALA A 229 -8.12 -14.88 2.95
N SER A 230 -9.24 -15.22 2.30
CA SER A 230 -10.35 -14.30 2.08
C SER A 230 -11.04 -13.89 3.39
N ILE A 231 -11.22 -14.82 4.34
CA ILE A 231 -11.78 -14.52 5.67
C ILE A 231 -10.86 -13.58 6.44
N ILE A 232 -9.55 -13.82 6.42
CA ILE A 232 -8.54 -12.95 7.04
C ILE A 232 -8.64 -11.54 6.44
N LEU A 233 -8.67 -11.45 5.10
CA LEU A 233 -8.75 -10.18 4.37
C LEU A 233 -10.03 -9.38 4.72
N ILE A 234 -11.19 -10.03 4.68
CA ILE A 234 -12.48 -9.39 4.99
C ILE A 234 -12.51 -8.91 6.45
N SER A 235 -12.09 -9.78 7.38
CA SER A 235 -12.06 -9.43 8.82
C SER A 235 -11.13 -8.25 9.09
N SER A 236 -9.99 -8.22 8.42
CA SER A 236 -9.01 -7.13 8.50
C SER A 236 -9.56 -5.82 7.94
N ASN A 237 -10.26 -5.83 6.80
CA ASN A 237 -10.91 -4.64 6.25
C ASN A 237 -11.93 -4.03 7.23
N PHE A 238 -12.74 -4.86 7.89
CA PHE A 238 -13.68 -4.37 8.92
C PHE A 238 -12.96 -3.81 10.15
N ALA A 239 -11.85 -4.44 10.58
CA ALA A 239 -11.04 -3.93 11.67
C ALA A 239 -10.43 -2.55 11.33
N ILE A 240 -9.92 -2.37 10.11
CA ILE A 240 -9.41 -1.07 9.64
C ILE A 240 -10.53 -0.02 9.67
N LEU A 241 -11.72 -0.31 9.12
CA LEU A 241 -12.87 0.60 9.18
C LEU A 241 -13.23 1.00 10.62
N TYR A 242 -13.23 0.04 11.53
CA TYR A 242 -13.57 0.27 12.93
C TYR A 242 -12.54 1.18 13.63
N PHE A 243 -11.25 0.86 13.53
CA PHE A 243 -10.20 1.68 14.15
C PHE A 243 -10.09 3.07 13.52
N GLN A 244 -10.36 3.17 12.22
CA GLN A 244 -10.45 4.45 11.53
C GLN A 244 -11.58 5.33 12.06
N ALA A 245 -12.76 4.75 12.36
CA ALA A 245 -13.87 5.50 12.92
C ALA A 245 -13.52 6.07 14.31
N ILE A 246 -12.79 5.30 15.12
CA ILE A 246 -12.27 5.73 16.42
C ILE A 246 -11.24 6.85 16.25
N SER A 247 -10.31 6.74 15.30
CA SER A 247 -9.22 7.72 15.14
C SER A 247 -9.74 9.12 14.76
N ILE A 248 -10.78 9.20 13.93
CA ILE A 248 -11.41 10.47 13.54
C ILE A 248 -12.57 10.88 14.45
N ASN A 249 -12.83 10.11 15.52
CA ASN A 249 -13.94 10.31 16.44
C ASN A 249 -15.30 10.49 15.73
N ALA A 250 -15.58 9.63 14.74
CA ALA A 250 -16.80 9.68 13.93
C ALA A 250 -17.44 8.29 13.78
N SER A 251 -18.55 8.21 13.05
CA SER A 251 -19.20 6.92 12.78
C SER A 251 -18.50 6.15 11.65
N ILE A 252 -18.80 4.85 11.52
CA ILE A 252 -18.31 4.08 10.37
C ILE A 252 -18.85 4.65 9.03
N ILE A 253 -20.06 5.20 9.04
CA ILE A 253 -20.70 5.79 7.84
C ILE A 253 -19.91 7.00 7.37
N ASP A 254 -19.42 7.80 8.31
CA ASP A 254 -18.55 8.96 8.06
C ASP A 254 -17.25 8.54 7.38
N VAL A 255 -16.60 7.48 7.89
CA VAL A 255 -15.37 6.93 7.31
C VAL A 255 -15.59 6.53 5.86
N LEU A 256 -16.71 5.86 5.55
CA LEU A 256 -17.04 5.44 4.17
C LEU A 256 -17.19 6.63 3.20
N GLY A 257 -17.53 7.82 3.72
CA GLY A 257 -17.60 9.06 2.95
C GLY A 257 -16.25 9.73 2.67
N THR A 258 -15.14 9.21 3.20
CA THR A 258 -13.77 9.71 2.94
C THR A 258 -13.17 9.09 1.68
N LYS A 259 -12.13 9.72 1.10
CA LYS A 259 -11.40 9.14 -0.05
C LYS A 259 -10.77 7.79 0.33
N PHE A 260 -10.15 7.71 1.50
CA PHE A 260 -9.62 6.46 2.08
C PHE A 260 -10.71 5.38 2.21
N GLY A 261 -11.86 5.73 2.77
CA GLY A 261 -12.99 4.82 2.95
C GLY A 261 -13.53 4.27 1.63
N THR A 262 -13.55 5.09 0.57
CA THR A 262 -13.98 4.67 -0.77
C THR A 262 -13.10 3.54 -1.32
N VAL A 263 -11.77 3.67 -1.22
CA VAL A 263 -10.85 2.61 -1.67
C VAL A 263 -11.00 1.34 -0.81
N LEU A 264 -11.29 1.49 0.48
CA LEU A 264 -11.54 0.35 1.37
C LEU A 264 -12.86 -0.38 1.04
N VAL A 265 -13.88 0.34 0.57
CA VAL A 265 -15.12 -0.24 0.03
C VAL A 265 -14.84 -1.02 -1.24
N GLU A 266 -14.14 -0.42 -2.20
CA GLU A 266 -13.76 -1.10 -3.45
C GLU A 266 -12.98 -2.38 -3.17
N ARG A 267 -11.97 -2.30 -2.29
CA ARG A 267 -11.22 -3.45 -1.82
C ARG A 267 -12.13 -4.50 -1.19
N SER A 268 -13.08 -4.11 -0.36
CA SER A 268 -14.00 -5.04 0.30
C SER A 268 -14.91 -5.74 -0.70
N VAL A 269 -15.41 -5.04 -1.72
CA VAL A 269 -16.17 -5.66 -2.82
C VAL A 269 -15.33 -6.72 -3.52
N ILE A 270 -14.08 -6.40 -3.88
CA ILE A 270 -13.17 -7.35 -4.52
C ILE A 270 -12.88 -8.55 -3.59
N SER A 271 -12.67 -8.32 -2.30
CA SER A 271 -12.47 -9.38 -1.30
C SER A 271 -13.67 -10.33 -1.22
N PHE A 272 -14.90 -9.80 -1.25
CA PHE A 272 -16.11 -10.62 -1.26
C PHE A 272 -16.28 -11.41 -2.56
N ILE A 273 -15.84 -10.86 -3.71
CA ILE A 273 -15.81 -11.60 -4.99
C ILE A 273 -14.86 -12.80 -4.87
N ILE A 274 -13.62 -12.60 -4.39
CA ILE A 274 -12.68 -13.71 -4.18
C ILE A 274 -13.23 -14.72 -3.17
N PHE A 275 -13.84 -14.25 -2.08
CA PHE A 275 -14.47 -15.14 -1.10
C PHE A 275 -15.57 -15.99 -1.73
N GLY A 276 -16.47 -15.39 -2.52
CA GLY A 276 -17.53 -16.09 -3.23
C GLY A 276 -16.99 -17.14 -4.21
N LEU A 277 -15.97 -16.78 -5.00
CA LEU A 277 -15.29 -17.71 -5.91
C LEU A 277 -14.62 -18.86 -5.14
N SER A 278 -13.91 -18.56 -4.05
CA SER A 278 -13.24 -19.57 -3.24
C SER A 278 -14.22 -20.54 -2.57
N LEU A 279 -15.37 -20.04 -2.10
CA LEU A 279 -16.45 -20.87 -1.55
C LEU A 279 -17.14 -21.71 -2.61
N TYR A 280 -17.34 -21.16 -3.82
CA TYR A 280 -17.88 -21.89 -4.95
C TYR A 280 -16.98 -23.08 -5.30
N GLU A 281 -15.68 -22.83 -5.48
CA GLU A 281 -14.69 -23.87 -5.75
C GLU A 281 -14.66 -24.92 -4.64
N TYR A 282 -14.59 -24.50 -3.37
CA TYR A 282 -14.64 -25.41 -2.23
C TYR A 282 -15.89 -26.30 -2.22
N ARG A 283 -17.06 -25.74 -2.59
CA ARG A 283 -18.31 -26.50 -2.73
C ARG A 283 -18.26 -27.48 -3.90
N GLN A 284 -17.66 -27.10 -5.03
CA GLN A 284 -17.49 -27.98 -6.17
C GLN A 284 -16.60 -29.18 -5.83
N PHE A 285 -15.49 -28.98 -5.10
CA PHE A 285 -14.65 -30.07 -4.59
C PHE A 285 -15.36 -31.01 -3.61
N ARG A 286 -16.40 -30.54 -2.90
CA ARG A 286 -17.23 -31.41 -2.05
C ARG A 286 -18.25 -32.23 -2.83
N LYS A 287 -18.70 -31.75 -3.99
CA LYS A 287 -19.70 -32.43 -4.84
C LYS A 287 -19.06 -33.37 -5.85
N ASN A 288 -17.95 -32.97 -6.45
CA ASN A 288 -17.26 -33.69 -7.50
C ASN A 288 -15.81 -33.90 -7.09
N GLU A 289 -15.47 -35.15 -6.74
CA GLU A 289 -14.11 -35.49 -6.37
C GLU A 289 -13.12 -35.37 -7.53
N PHE A 290 -13.58 -35.28 -8.78
CA PHE A 290 -12.71 -35.11 -9.95
C PHE A 290 -12.55 -33.65 -10.40
N HIS A 291 -13.17 -32.70 -9.69
CA HIS A 291 -12.97 -31.28 -9.97
C HIS A 291 -11.50 -30.90 -9.77
N MET A 292 -10.98 -30.00 -10.60
CA MET A 292 -9.61 -29.47 -10.52
C MET A 292 -9.65 -28.01 -10.95
N PHE A 293 -8.78 -27.19 -10.37
CA PHE A 293 -8.65 -25.80 -10.81
C PHE A 293 -8.23 -25.74 -12.28
N SER A 294 -9.02 -25.07 -13.10
CA SER A 294 -8.67 -24.77 -14.48
C SER A 294 -7.59 -23.68 -14.53
N ARG A 295 -6.82 -23.63 -15.64
CA ARG A 295 -5.85 -22.55 -15.85
C ARG A 295 -6.54 -21.18 -15.90
N LEU A 296 -7.77 -21.13 -16.43
CA LEU A 296 -8.56 -19.90 -16.53
C LEU A 296 -9.00 -19.41 -15.15
N GLU A 297 -9.46 -20.29 -14.26
CA GLU A 297 -9.81 -19.93 -12.88
C GLU A 297 -8.59 -19.40 -12.12
N SER A 298 -7.44 -20.07 -12.23
CA SER A 298 -6.21 -19.62 -11.56
C SER A 298 -5.74 -18.26 -12.09
N PHE A 299 -5.85 -18.03 -13.40
CA PHE A 299 -5.55 -16.74 -14.01
C PHE A 299 -6.56 -15.66 -13.57
N GLY A 300 -7.84 -15.98 -13.49
CA GLY A 300 -8.88 -15.08 -12.99
C GLY A 300 -8.60 -14.64 -11.56
N ILE A 301 -8.29 -15.58 -10.65
CA ILE A 301 -7.92 -15.26 -9.26
C ILE A 301 -6.65 -14.39 -9.23
N LEU A 302 -5.65 -14.68 -10.08
CA LEU A 302 -4.44 -13.88 -10.15
C LEU A 302 -4.73 -12.42 -10.55
N ILE A 303 -5.54 -12.19 -11.59
CA ILE A 303 -5.90 -10.84 -12.04
C ILE A 303 -6.68 -10.08 -10.96
N ILE A 304 -7.66 -10.73 -10.31
CA ILE A 304 -8.42 -10.12 -9.22
C ILE A 304 -7.49 -9.83 -8.02
N GLY A 305 -6.57 -10.73 -7.70
CA GLY A 305 -5.57 -10.53 -6.65
C GLY A 305 -4.58 -9.40 -6.95
N ILE A 306 -4.14 -9.25 -8.21
CA ILE A 306 -3.32 -8.11 -8.64
C ILE A 306 -4.10 -6.81 -8.49
N THR A 307 -5.39 -6.82 -8.83
CA THR A 307 -6.28 -5.66 -8.63
C THR A 307 -6.38 -5.31 -7.14
N LEU A 308 -6.46 -6.31 -6.24
CA LEU A 308 -6.39 -6.07 -4.79
C LEU A 308 -5.09 -5.40 -4.36
N LEU A 309 -3.93 -5.84 -4.88
CA LEU A 309 -2.63 -5.23 -4.55
C LEU A 309 -2.58 -3.76 -4.99
N ALA A 310 -3.16 -3.43 -6.14
CA ALA A 310 -3.24 -2.03 -6.59
C ALA A 310 -3.97 -1.14 -5.57
N THR A 311 -5.03 -1.65 -4.93
CA THR A 311 -5.73 -0.87 -3.88
C THR A 311 -4.85 -0.57 -2.68
N THR A 312 -3.85 -1.40 -2.37
CA THR A 312 -2.89 -1.15 -1.29
C THR A 312 -1.93 -0.04 -1.67
N SER A 313 -1.43 -0.04 -2.90
CA SER A 313 -0.53 1.00 -3.39
C SER A 313 -1.18 2.37 -3.56
N LEU A 314 -2.50 2.41 -3.80
CA LEU A 314 -3.27 3.66 -3.85
C LEU A 314 -3.43 4.34 -2.48
N ILE A 315 -3.33 3.57 -1.39
CA ILE A 315 -3.41 4.07 0.01
C ILE A 315 -2.00 4.10 0.65
N GLY A 316 -0.98 3.63 -0.07
CA GLY A 316 0.39 3.53 0.41
C GLY A 316 1.14 4.86 0.34
N HIS A 317 2.29 4.90 0.99
CA HIS A 317 3.15 6.09 1.05
C HIS A 317 3.62 6.58 -0.33
N GLY A 318 3.61 5.74 -1.37
CA GLY A 318 3.88 6.20 -2.73
C GLY A 318 2.85 7.21 -3.26
N ALA A 319 1.59 7.09 -2.82
CA ALA A 319 0.48 7.92 -3.29
C ALA A 319 0.50 9.35 -2.72
N SER A 320 1.24 9.60 -1.64
CA SER A 320 1.36 10.94 -1.02
C SER A 320 2.17 11.91 -1.89
N SER A 321 3.12 11.40 -2.66
CA SER A 321 4.06 12.20 -3.45
C SER A 321 3.45 12.93 -4.66
N GLN A 322 2.17 12.69 -4.98
CA GLN A 322 1.51 13.08 -6.24
C GLN A 322 2.24 12.62 -7.53
N GLN A 323 3.27 11.79 -7.40
CA GLN A 323 4.03 11.23 -8.50
C GLN A 323 3.58 9.79 -8.76
N VAL A 324 3.52 9.42 -10.04
CA VAL A 324 3.11 8.06 -10.44
C VAL A 324 4.22 7.04 -10.14
N ALA A 325 5.49 7.46 -10.18
CA ALA A 325 6.63 6.54 -10.03
C ALA A 325 6.69 5.84 -8.65
N PRO A 326 6.51 6.54 -7.50
CA PRO A 326 6.49 5.88 -6.20
C PRO A 326 5.33 4.90 -6.02
N ILE A 327 4.15 5.19 -6.59
CA ILE A 327 3.00 4.28 -6.59
C ILE A 327 3.33 2.99 -7.37
N ILE A 328 3.94 3.13 -8.56
CA ILE A 328 4.35 1.98 -9.37
C ILE A 328 5.42 1.15 -8.64
N MET A 329 6.39 1.80 -7.99
CA MET A 329 7.43 1.09 -7.24
C MET A 329 6.81 0.28 -6.11
N ASP A 330 5.96 0.90 -5.28
CA ASP A 330 5.26 0.22 -4.20
C ASP A 330 4.43 -0.98 -4.72
N PHE A 331 3.73 -0.80 -5.83
CA PHE A 331 2.98 -1.87 -6.47
C PHE A 331 3.88 -3.03 -6.94
N VAL A 332 4.99 -2.73 -7.62
CA VAL A 332 5.96 -3.74 -8.08
C VAL A 332 6.61 -4.47 -6.91
N HIS A 333 6.92 -3.75 -5.83
CA HIS A 333 7.44 -4.33 -4.60
C HIS A 333 6.44 -5.31 -3.99
N ASN A 334 5.18 -4.88 -3.80
CA ASN A 334 4.12 -5.71 -3.26
C ASN A 334 3.81 -6.93 -4.13
N LEU A 335 3.87 -6.80 -5.47
CA LEU A 335 3.70 -7.91 -6.39
C LEU A 335 4.85 -8.92 -6.26
N THR A 336 6.08 -8.45 -6.18
CA THR A 336 7.28 -9.30 -6.04
C THR A 336 7.31 -9.99 -4.68
N ALA A 337 6.98 -9.26 -3.60
CA ALA A 337 6.81 -9.82 -2.27
C ALA A 337 5.71 -10.90 -2.24
N SER A 338 4.60 -10.67 -2.96
CA SER A 338 3.53 -11.65 -3.11
C SER A 338 3.99 -12.93 -3.80
N ILE A 339 4.72 -12.80 -4.91
CA ILE A 339 5.27 -13.95 -5.64
C ILE A 339 6.22 -14.76 -4.76
N TRP A 340 7.10 -14.08 -4.01
CA TRP A 340 8.11 -14.74 -3.19
C TRP A 340 7.53 -15.34 -1.90
N ILE A 341 6.93 -14.51 -1.04
CA ILE A 341 6.39 -14.93 0.25
C ILE A 341 5.16 -15.82 0.05
N GLY A 342 4.19 -15.36 -0.75
CA GLY A 342 2.96 -16.11 -0.99
C GLY A 342 3.21 -17.42 -1.75
N GLY A 343 4.15 -17.43 -2.71
CA GLY A 343 4.61 -18.66 -3.35
C GLY A 343 5.21 -19.64 -2.37
N THR A 344 6.04 -19.17 -1.43
CA THR A 344 6.60 -20.01 -0.35
C THR A 344 5.52 -20.57 0.57
N PHE A 345 4.51 -19.79 0.93
CA PHE A 345 3.37 -20.27 1.72
C PHE A 345 2.58 -21.35 0.96
N TYR A 346 2.34 -21.16 -0.34
CA TYR A 346 1.70 -22.16 -1.17
C TYR A 346 2.49 -23.47 -1.19
N LEU A 347 3.81 -23.41 -1.39
CA LEU A 347 4.67 -24.59 -1.37
C LEU A 347 4.60 -25.30 0.00
N ALA A 348 4.79 -24.56 1.09
CA ALA A 348 4.89 -25.10 2.44
C ALA A 348 3.57 -25.69 2.96
N PHE A 349 2.43 -25.01 2.72
CA PHE A 349 1.15 -25.37 3.34
C PHE A 349 0.18 -26.10 2.40
N VAL A 350 0.37 -25.99 1.08
CA VAL A 350 -0.54 -26.60 0.10
C VAL A 350 0.14 -27.75 -0.64
N LEU A 351 1.29 -27.50 -1.29
CA LEU A 351 1.90 -28.47 -2.19
C LEU A 351 2.68 -29.57 -1.47
N VAL A 352 3.67 -29.20 -0.66
CA VAL A 352 4.61 -30.15 -0.01
C VAL A 352 3.90 -31.17 0.89
N PRO A 353 2.89 -30.80 1.71
CA PRO A 353 2.15 -31.77 2.52
C PRO A 353 1.49 -32.85 1.65
N LYS A 354 0.91 -32.47 0.51
CA LYS A 354 0.24 -33.40 -0.41
C LYS A 354 1.19 -34.21 -1.26
N LEU A 355 2.35 -33.67 -1.59
CA LEU A 355 3.43 -34.44 -2.18
C LEU A 355 3.92 -35.52 -1.19
N LYS A 356 4.09 -35.19 0.09
CA LYS A 356 4.54 -36.14 1.13
C LYS A 356 3.55 -37.29 1.33
N GLU A 357 2.25 -36.98 1.40
CA GLU A 357 1.16 -37.95 1.57
C GLU A 357 0.93 -38.85 0.34
N SER A 358 1.42 -38.46 -0.84
CA SER A 358 1.15 -39.21 -2.08
C SER A 358 1.79 -40.60 -2.09
N LYS A 359 1.18 -41.53 -2.84
CA LYS A 359 1.74 -42.89 -3.09
C LYS A 359 2.89 -42.91 -4.09
N MET A 360 3.38 -41.73 -4.50
CA MET A 360 4.49 -41.59 -5.44
C MET A 360 5.77 -42.21 -4.85
N ASP A 361 6.57 -42.85 -5.72
CA ASP A 361 7.90 -43.37 -5.35
C ASP A 361 8.76 -42.26 -4.72
N TYR A 362 9.58 -42.63 -3.75
CA TYR A 362 10.54 -41.74 -3.10
C TYR A 362 11.46 -41.02 -4.09
N HIS A 363 11.93 -41.71 -5.14
CA HIS A 363 12.80 -41.08 -6.15
C HIS A 363 12.07 -39.99 -6.95
N TYR A 364 10.80 -40.21 -7.27
CA TYR A 364 9.96 -39.23 -7.96
C TYR A 364 9.58 -38.05 -7.05
N LYS A 365 9.40 -38.28 -5.74
CA LYS A 365 9.21 -37.20 -4.76
C LYS A 365 10.42 -36.28 -4.68
N ILE A 366 11.63 -36.83 -4.58
CA ILE A 366 12.87 -36.04 -4.58
C ILE A 366 13.02 -35.26 -5.88
N SER A 367 12.79 -35.91 -7.03
CA SER A 367 12.89 -35.27 -8.34
C SER A 367 11.89 -34.11 -8.47
N THR A 368 10.67 -34.29 -7.98
CA THR A 368 9.64 -33.24 -7.95
C THR A 368 10.07 -32.08 -7.05
N LEU A 369 10.62 -32.36 -5.85
CA LEU A 369 11.13 -31.32 -4.94
C LEU A 369 12.35 -30.57 -5.49
N SER A 370 13.20 -31.20 -6.32
CA SER A 370 14.34 -30.51 -6.93
C SER A 370 13.97 -29.58 -8.10
N ILE A 371 12.76 -29.74 -8.65
CA ILE A 371 12.25 -28.91 -9.75
C ILE A 371 11.51 -27.69 -9.19
N LEU A 372 10.92 -27.81 -8.00
CA LEU A 372 10.28 -26.74 -7.24
C LEU A 372 11.33 -25.80 -6.65
#